data_AF-A0A382TZB8-F1
#
_entry.id   AF-A0A382TZB8-F1
#
_cell.length_a   1.000
_cell.length_b   1.000
_cell.length_c   1.000
_cell.angle_alpha   90.00
_cell.angle_beta   90.00
_cell.angle_gamma   90.00
#
_symmetry.space_group_name_H-M   'P 1'
#
loop_
_entity.id
_entity.type
_entity.pdbx_description
1 polymer ?
#
loop_
_entity_poly.entity_id
_entity_poly.type
_entity_poly.pdbx_seq_one_letter_code
_entity_poly.pdbx_strand_id
1 'polypeptide(L)'
;MKQTLKRIIRNVKSINGNSLAEFATTTALMATLAATAAPKLSEMSEGTKAEKSMNEIDKILTQARNFYQTTADEEGRGRFPGQDKFDVAVGGYGSPRDPDAAAALASAISAQSALLTALDNWSDWDNDEGAKWRSVFGTTNPAAPQADGGKVVNDTDQSSGCGTCTASIGH
;
A
#
# COMPACT_ATOMS: atom_id res chain seq x y z
N MET A 1 -49.14 -17.83 -56.03
CA MET A 1 -50.05 -17.45 -54.92
C MET A 1 -49.37 -17.37 -53.54
N LYS A 2 -48.42 -18.26 -53.19
CA LYS A 2 -47.72 -18.19 -51.88
C LYS A 2 -46.90 -16.90 -51.65
N GLN A 3 -46.34 -16.32 -52.71
CA GLN A 3 -45.55 -15.08 -52.69
C GLN A 3 -46.40 -13.83 -52.43
N THR A 4 -47.58 -13.76 -53.05
CA THR A 4 -48.53 -12.65 -52.86
C THR A 4 -49.11 -12.64 -51.44
N LEU A 5 -49.43 -13.81 -50.89
CA LEU A 5 -49.94 -13.93 -49.52
C LEU A 5 -48.89 -13.54 -48.45
N LYS A 6 -47.62 -13.93 -48.63
CA LYS A 6 -46.50 -13.51 -47.76
C LYS A 6 -46.28 -11.98 -47.75
N ARG A 7 -46.52 -11.32 -48.88
CA ARG A 7 -46.33 -9.86 -49.03
C ARG A 7 -47.44 -9.08 -48.32
N ILE A 8 -48.68 -9.57 -48.40
CA ILE A 8 -49.84 -9.01 -47.69
C ILE A 8 -49.68 -9.19 -46.17
N ILE A 9 -49.29 -10.38 -45.71
CA ILE A 9 -49.09 -10.66 -44.27
C ILE A 9 -47.96 -9.80 -43.66
N ARG A 10 -46.90 -9.47 -44.42
CA ARG A 10 -45.84 -8.55 -43.95
C ARG A 10 -46.29 -7.09 -43.83
N ASN A 11 -47.25 -6.66 -44.64
CA ASN A 11 -47.81 -5.31 -44.54
C ASN A 11 -48.88 -5.19 -43.44
N VAL A 12 -49.51 -6.31 -43.07
CA VAL A 12 -50.49 -6.38 -41.96
C VAL A 12 -49.80 -6.63 -40.61
N LYS A 13 -48.64 -7.29 -40.60
CA LYS A 13 -47.84 -7.47 -39.39
C LYS A 13 -47.14 -6.17 -39.05
N SER A 14 -47.76 -5.37 -38.18
CA SER A 14 -47.12 -4.25 -37.52
C SER A 14 -45.82 -4.73 -36.87
N ILE A 15 -44.70 -4.25 -37.39
CA ILE A 15 -43.39 -4.34 -36.75
C ILE A 15 -43.18 -3.03 -36.00
N ASN A 16 -44.12 -2.68 -35.11
CA ASN A 16 -43.90 -1.65 -34.09
C ASN A 16 -42.97 -2.22 -33.01
N GLY A 17 -41.78 -2.67 -33.42
CA GLY A 17 -40.67 -2.79 -32.49
C GLY A 17 -40.34 -1.38 -31.99
N ASN A 18 -40.06 -1.26 -30.69
CA ASN A 18 -39.59 -0.03 -30.04
C ASN A 18 -38.64 0.71 -30.99
N SER A 19 -38.98 1.94 -31.34
CA SER A 19 -38.36 2.68 -32.44
C SER A 19 -36.84 2.71 -32.28
N LEU A 20 -36.08 2.65 -33.38
CA LEU A 20 -34.63 2.90 -33.38
C LEU A 20 -34.30 4.22 -32.65
N ALA A 21 -35.22 5.19 -32.74
CA ALA A 21 -35.14 6.45 -32.02
C ALA A 21 -35.28 6.28 -30.50
N GLU A 22 -36.13 5.38 -30.00
CA GLU A 22 -36.30 5.12 -28.56
C GLU A 22 -35.10 4.39 -27.96
N PHE A 23 -34.46 3.50 -28.73
CA PHE A 23 -33.19 2.91 -28.34
C PHE A 23 -32.08 3.97 -28.29
N ALA A 24 -31.97 4.81 -29.33
CA ALA A 24 -30.98 5.87 -29.40
C ALA A 24 -31.15 6.91 -28.26
N THR A 25 -32.38 7.31 -27.93
CA THR A 25 -32.62 8.28 -26.84
C THR A 25 -32.29 7.68 -25.48
N THR A 26 -32.63 6.41 -25.25
CA THR A 26 -32.28 5.71 -23.99
C THR A 26 -30.77 5.56 -23.86
N THR A 27 -30.07 5.17 -24.93
CA THR A 27 -28.60 5.08 -24.95
C THR A 27 -27.95 6.45 -24.76
N ALA A 28 -28.48 7.51 -25.40
CA ALA A 28 -27.96 8.86 -25.24
C ALA A 28 -28.17 9.39 -23.80
N LEU A 29 -29.32 9.12 -23.18
CA LEU A 29 -29.59 9.46 -21.79
C LEU A 29 -28.66 8.71 -20.83
N MET A 30 -28.50 7.41 -21.02
CA MET A 30 -27.59 6.60 -20.20
C MET A 30 -26.13 7.03 -20.38
N ALA A 31 -25.72 7.36 -21.61
CA ALA A 31 -24.38 7.89 -21.89
C ALA A 31 -24.16 9.24 -21.20
N THR A 32 -25.17 10.12 -21.20
CA THR A 32 -25.07 11.44 -20.55
C THR A 32 -25.02 11.29 -19.03
N LEU A 33 -25.88 10.45 -18.45
CA LEU A 33 -25.87 10.16 -17.01
C LEU A 33 -24.58 9.47 -16.57
N ALA A 34 -24.06 8.52 -17.36
CA ALA A 34 -22.79 7.88 -17.10
C ALA A 34 -21.62 8.88 -17.20
N ALA A 35 -21.63 9.76 -18.20
CA ALA A 35 -20.60 10.77 -18.38
C ALA A 35 -20.58 11.81 -17.24
N THR A 36 -21.74 12.20 -16.70
CA THR A 36 -21.82 13.15 -15.57
C THR A 36 -21.60 12.48 -14.22
N ALA A 37 -21.94 11.20 -14.06
CA ALA A 37 -21.69 10.43 -12.85
C ALA A 37 -20.24 9.91 -12.74
N ALA A 38 -19.56 9.68 -13.86
CA ALA A 38 -18.21 9.12 -13.88
C ALA A 38 -17.19 9.94 -13.07
N PRO A 39 -17.13 11.29 -13.14
CA PRO A 39 -16.22 12.07 -12.30
C PRO A 39 -16.50 11.90 -10.81
N LYS A 40 -17.78 11.90 -10.40
CA LYS A 40 -18.17 11.77 -8.99
C LYS A 40 -17.96 10.35 -8.45
N LEU A 41 -18.22 9.33 -9.26
CA LEU A 41 -17.89 7.95 -8.92
C LEU A 41 -16.38 7.71 -8.86
N SER A 42 -15.60 8.39 -9.71
CA SER A 42 -14.14 8.36 -9.66
C SER A 42 -13.62 9.00 -8.37
N GLU A 43 -14.12 10.19 -8.02
CA GLU A 43 -13.80 10.87 -6.75
C GLU A 43 -14.19 10.01 -5.54
N MET A 44 -15.38 9.42 -5.54
CA MET A 44 -15.82 8.50 -4.48
C MET A 44 -14.93 7.25 -4.41
N SER A 45 -14.53 6.69 -5.56
CA SER A 45 -13.61 5.55 -5.58
C SER A 45 -12.21 5.89 -5.09
N GLU A 46 -11.73 7.11 -5.32
CA GLU A 46 -10.44 7.58 -4.81
C GLU A 46 -10.51 7.85 -3.30
N GLY A 47 -11.57 8.51 -2.84
CA GLY A 47 -11.83 8.72 -1.41
C GLY A 47 -11.89 7.41 -0.63
N THR A 48 -12.62 6.41 -1.13
CA THR A 48 -12.67 5.08 -0.48
C THR A 48 -11.34 4.35 -0.46
N LYS A 49 -10.48 4.52 -1.47
CA LYS A 49 -9.11 3.98 -1.46
C LYS A 49 -8.25 4.68 -0.40
N ALA A 50 -8.36 6.00 -0.29
CA ALA A 50 -7.66 6.78 0.72
C ALA A 50 -8.11 6.36 2.12
N GLU A 51 -9.42 6.30 2.38
CA GLU A 51 -9.99 5.84 3.66
C GLU A 51 -9.55 4.42 4.01
N LYS A 52 -9.59 3.48 3.05
CA LYS A 52 -9.09 2.12 3.28
C LYS A 52 -7.61 2.13 3.64
N SER A 53 -6.80 2.90 2.92
CA SER A 53 -5.36 3.00 3.19
C SER A 53 -5.09 3.54 4.60
N MET A 54 -5.81 4.59 5.02
CA MET A 54 -5.73 5.13 6.38
C MET A 54 -6.12 4.09 7.43
N ASN A 55 -7.23 3.37 7.22
CA ASN A 55 -7.67 2.32 8.14
C ASN A 55 -6.65 1.18 8.28
N GLU A 56 -5.98 0.77 7.19
CA GLU A 56 -4.92 -0.24 7.26
C GLU A 56 -3.67 0.30 7.98
N ILE A 57 -3.28 1.57 7.74
CA ILE A 57 -2.20 2.24 8.48
C ILE A 57 -2.48 2.25 9.99
N ASP A 58 -3.72 2.56 10.39
CA ASP A 58 -4.13 2.56 11.80
C ASP A 58 -4.04 1.18 12.46
N LYS A 59 -4.37 0.12 11.71
CA LYS A 59 -4.18 -1.26 12.18
C LYS A 59 -2.70 -1.57 12.38
N ILE A 60 -1.84 -1.21 11.42
CA ILE A 60 -0.39 -1.40 11.52
C ILE A 60 0.15 -0.67 12.76
N LEU A 61 -0.24 0.59 12.96
CA LEU A 61 0.18 1.38 14.12
C LEU A 61 -0.27 0.74 15.44
N THR A 62 -1.48 0.21 15.48
CA THR A 62 -2.01 -0.46 16.68
C THR A 62 -1.26 -1.76 16.98
N GLN A 63 -0.95 -2.56 15.96
CA GLN A 63 -0.15 -3.77 16.13
C GLN A 63 1.29 -3.45 16.56
N ALA A 64 1.91 -2.44 15.95
CA ALA A 64 3.25 -1.99 16.32
C ALA A 64 3.31 -1.50 17.78
N ARG A 65 2.28 -0.77 18.24
CA ARG A 65 2.15 -0.38 19.66
C ARG A 65 2.02 -1.59 20.58
N ASN A 66 1.18 -2.56 20.24
CA ASN A 66 1.03 -3.77 21.05
C ASN A 66 2.37 -4.52 21.14
N PHE A 67 3.08 -4.68 20.03
CA PHE A 67 4.40 -5.31 20.00
C PHE A 67 5.41 -4.57 20.89
N TYR A 68 5.46 -3.25 20.80
CA TYR A 68 6.34 -2.44 21.64
C TYR A 68 6.03 -2.61 23.13
N GLN A 69 4.75 -2.66 23.50
CA GLN A 69 4.35 -2.89 24.90
C GLN A 69 4.68 -4.30 25.37
N THR A 70 4.38 -5.34 24.58
CA THR A 70 4.72 -6.73 24.93
C THR A 70 6.23 -6.91 25.11
N THR A 71 7.04 -6.37 24.20
CA THR A 71 8.51 -6.42 24.33
C THR A 71 9.00 -5.60 25.52
N ALA A 72 8.33 -4.49 25.86
CA ALA A 72 8.63 -3.74 27.08
C ALA A 72 8.38 -4.55 28.35
N ASP A 73 7.30 -5.33 28.39
CA ASP A 73 6.95 -6.16 29.54
C ASP A 73 7.86 -7.40 29.65
N GLU A 74 8.22 -8.03 28.53
CA GLU A 74 9.03 -9.26 28.50
C GLU A 74 10.55 -8.99 28.60
N GLU A 75 11.05 -8.01 27.85
CA GLU A 75 12.48 -7.69 27.73
C GLU A 75 12.89 -6.50 28.62
N GLY A 76 11.92 -5.88 29.32
CA GLY A 76 12.10 -4.70 30.19
C GLY A 76 12.20 -3.37 29.43
N ARG A 77 12.25 -3.41 28.10
CA ARG A 77 12.33 -2.25 27.20
C ARG A 77 11.66 -2.58 25.88
N GLY A 78 10.77 -1.69 25.42
CA GLY A 78 10.08 -1.87 24.16
C GLY A 78 11.04 -1.72 22.98
N ARG A 79 10.80 -2.49 21.93
CA ARG A 79 11.49 -2.38 20.64
C ARG A 79 10.47 -2.37 19.50
N PHE A 80 10.89 -1.86 18.35
CA PHE A 80 10.03 -1.84 17.17
C PHE A 80 10.01 -3.19 16.45
N PRO A 81 8.94 -3.52 15.71
CA PRO A 81 8.95 -4.67 14.82
C PRO A 81 10.14 -4.61 13.84
N GLY A 82 10.84 -5.73 13.67
CA GLY A 82 12.05 -5.79 12.83
C GLY A 82 13.30 -5.17 13.46
N GLN A 83 13.28 -4.87 14.76
CA GLN A 83 14.46 -4.49 15.53
C GLN A 83 14.89 -5.65 16.43
N ASP A 84 16.14 -6.10 16.30
CA ASP A 84 16.71 -7.19 17.11
C ASP A 84 16.71 -6.87 18.61
N LYS A 85 17.07 -5.63 18.97
CA LYS A 85 17.04 -5.12 20.34
C LYS A 85 16.99 -3.60 20.37
N PHE A 86 16.53 -3.05 21.49
CA PHE A 86 16.34 -1.60 21.68
C PHE A 86 17.59 -0.73 21.43
N ASP A 87 18.80 -1.30 21.51
CA ASP A 87 20.08 -0.60 21.33
C ASP A 87 20.65 -0.70 19.90
N VAL A 88 19.98 -1.45 19.03
CA VAL A 88 20.40 -1.72 17.65
C VAL A 88 19.59 -0.88 16.67
N ALA A 89 20.25 -0.29 15.68
CA ALA A 89 19.57 0.48 14.63
C ALA A 89 18.93 -0.45 13.57
N VAL A 90 17.79 -0.05 13.03
CA VAL A 90 17.11 -0.73 11.92
C VAL A 90 17.38 0.04 10.62
N GLY A 91 17.77 -0.67 9.57
CA GLY A 91 18.04 -0.06 8.27
C GLY A 91 19.26 0.85 8.24
N GLY A 92 19.29 1.77 7.27
CA GLY A 92 20.39 2.71 7.06
C GLY A 92 20.18 4.09 7.69
N TYR A 93 19.02 4.33 8.30
CA TYR A 93 18.65 5.61 8.92
C TYR A 93 18.58 5.45 10.43
N GLY A 94 19.72 5.61 11.09
CA GLY A 94 19.81 5.54 12.53
C GLY A 94 21.25 5.36 12.99
N SER A 95 21.43 5.42 14.30
CA SER A 95 22.69 5.10 14.95
C SER A 95 22.41 4.12 16.09
N PRO A 96 23.38 3.27 16.45
CA PRO A 96 23.31 2.53 17.70
C PRO A 96 23.05 3.46 18.88
N ARG A 97 22.48 2.92 19.94
CA ARG A 97 22.19 3.71 21.15
C ARG A 97 23.46 4.34 21.71
N ASP A 98 23.44 5.66 21.85
CA ASP A 98 24.48 6.41 22.55
C ASP A 98 24.07 6.63 24.03
N PRO A 99 24.92 6.30 25.02
CA PRO A 99 24.64 6.58 26.43
C PRO A 99 24.69 8.08 26.77
N ASP A 100 25.37 8.91 25.97
CA ASP A 100 25.39 10.36 26.15
C ASP A 100 24.16 11.01 25.49
N ALA A 101 23.37 11.72 26.30
CA ALA A 101 22.10 12.28 25.85
C ALA A 101 22.27 13.37 24.77
N ALA A 102 23.37 14.13 24.81
CA ALA A 102 23.62 15.21 23.85
C ALA A 102 24.06 14.63 22.50
N ALA A 103 24.95 13.64 22.51
CA ALA A 103 25.37 12.91 21.31
C ALA A 103 24.20 12.12 20.69
N ALA A 104 23.39 11.44 21.52
CA ALA A 104 22.17 10.77 21.09
C ALA A 104 21.21 11.73 20.35
N LEU A 105 20.94 12.90 20.93
CA LEU A 105 20.07 13.89 20.30
C LEU A 105 20.64 14.40 18.97
N ALA A 106 21.94 14.71 18.90
CA ALA A 106 22.59 15.18 17.70
C ALA A 106 22.55 14.14 16.56
N SER A 107 22.77 12.86 16.90
CA SER A 107 22.68 11.75 15.94
C SER A 107 21.26 11.55 15.41
N ALA A 108 20.24 11.65 16.27
CA ALA A 108 18.84 11.52 15.89
C ALA A 108 18.39 12.65 14.93
N ILE A 109 18.78 13.89 15.21
CA ILE A 109 18.48 15.05 14.34
C ILE A 109 19.15 14.87 12.97
N SER A 110 20.40 14.40 12.97
CA SER A 110 21.16 14.15 11.73
C SER A 110 20.52 13.04 10.89
N ALA A 111 20.13 11.93 11.53
CA ALA A 111 19.44 10.82 10.89
C ALA A 111 18.08 11.23 10.32
N GLN A 112 17.30 12.02 11.07
CA GLN A 112 16.02 12.57 10.58
C GLN A 112 16.22 13.47 9.35
N SER A 113 17.22 14.34 9.37
CA SER A 113 17.52 15.24 8.25
C SER A 113 17.93 14.46 6.99
N ALA A 114 18.72 13.40 7.16
CA ALA A 114 19.09 12.51 6.07
C ALA A 114 17.89 11.72 5.53
N LEU A 115 16.98 11.27 6.40
CA LEU A 115 15.76 10.58 6.01
C LEU A 115 14.82 11.48 5.20
N LEU A 116 14.61 12.73 5.63
CA LEU A 116 13.78 13.69 4.91
C LEU A 116 14.36 14.00 3.52
N THR A 117 15.68 14.23 3.45
CA THR A 117 16.39 14.44 2.18
C THR A 117 16.24 13.24 1.24
N ALA A 118 16.28 12.03 1.79
CA ALA A 118 16.12 10.81 1.01
C ALA A 118 14.69 10.60 0.53
N LEU A 119 13.70 10.90 1.37
CA LEU A 119 12.29 10.83 1.00
C LEU A 119 11.96 11.81 -0.12
N ASP A 120 12.53 13.02 -0.11
CA ASP A 120 12.39 13.99 -1.19
C ASP A 120 12.96 13.48 -2.52
N ASN A 121 14.01 12.64 -2.47
CA ASN A 121 14.63 12.02 -3.63
C ASN A 121 13.96 10.70 -4.04
N TRP A 122 13.04 10.17 -3.23
CA TRP A 122 12.38 8.90 -3.47
C TRP A 122 11.18 9.08 -4.39
N SER A 123 11.44 8.97 -5.70
CA SER A 123 10.44 9.15 -6.76
C SER A 123 9.77 7.86 -7.22
N ASP A 124 10.48 6.73 -7.17
CA ASP A 124 10.04 5.45 -7.75
C ASP A 124 10.27 4.26 -6.80
N TRP A 125 9.51 3.18 -6.99
CA TRP A 125 9.53 2.00 -6.11
C TRP A 125 10.83 1.17 -6.19
N ASP A 126 11.62 1.32 -7.25
CA ASP A 126 12.89 0.63 -7.52
C ASP A 126 14.13 1.51 -7.25
N ASN A 127 13.93 2.66 -6.59
CA ASN A 127 15.00 3.58 -6.23
C ASN A 127 16.03 2.91 -5.31
N ASP A 128 17.31 3.23 -5.52
CA ASP A 128 18.45 2.71 -4.74
C ASP A 128 18.35 3.04 -3.24
N GLU A 129 17.59 4.09 -2.90
CA GLU A 129 17.29 4.46 -1.52
C GLU A 129 16.60 3.31 -0.75
N GLY A 130 15.86 2.44 -1.46
CA GLY A 130 15.25 1.25 -0.88
C GLY A 130 16.24 0.36 -0.14
N ALA A 131 17.54 0.35 -0.49
CA ALA A 131 18.56 -0.44 0.19
C ALA A 131 18.77 -0.03 1.66
N LYS A 132 18.40 1.20 2.04
CA LYS A 132 18.45 1.66 3.43
C LYS A 132 17.20 1.29 4.24
N TRP A 133 16.18 0.74 3.59
CA TRP A 133 14.93 0.35 4.22
C TRP A 133 14.89 -1.15 4.47
N ARG A 134 14.09 -1.55 5.45
CA ARG A 134 13.91 -2.95 5.85
C ARG A 134 12.44 -3.31 5.76
N SER A 135 12.13 -4.48 5.20
CA SER A 135 10.77 -5.00 5.16
C SER A 135 10.38 -5.54 6.52
N VAL A 136 9.22 -5.14 7.04
CA VAL A 136 8.62 -5.70 8.27
C VAL A 136 8.00 -7.08 8.04
N PHE A 137 7.73 -7.43 6.79
CA PHE A 137 7.09 -8.69 6.41
C PHE A 137 8.04 -9.67 5.73
N GLY A 138 9.29 -9.27 5.52
CA GLY A 138 10.25 -9.96 4.66
C GLY A 138 10.10 -9.60 3.19
N THR A 139 11.13 -9.89 2.39
CA THR A 139 11.15 -9.74 0.92
C THR A 139 10.66 -11.00 0.20
N THR A 140 10.70 -12.14 0.88
CA THR A 140 10.35 -13.48 0.38
C THR A 140 8.93 -13.91 0.76
N ASN A 141 8.14 -13.02 1.35
CA ASN A 141 6.80 -13.36 1.82
C ASN A 141 5.87 -13.72 0.65
N PRO A 142 5.28 -14.94 0.62
CA PRO A 142 4.43 -15.37 -0.49
C PRO A 142 3.13 -14.57 -0.61
N ALA A 143 2.66 -13.92 0.46
CA ALA A 143 1.46 -13.08 0.43
C ALA A 143 1.74 -11.65 -0.09
N ALA A 144 2.99 -11.21 -0.05
CA ALA A 144 3.42 -9.89 -0.49
C ALA A 144 4.88 -9.95 -1.01
N PRO A 145 5.13 -10.64 -2.14
CA PRO A 145 6.48 -10.78 -2.66
C PRO A 145 6.98 -9.41 -3.13
N GLN A 146 8.27 -9.17 -2.94
CA GLN A 146 8.90 -7.99 -3.51
C GLN A 146 8.82 -8.02 -5.04
N ALA A 147 8.45 -6.89 -5.64
CA ALA A 147 8.44 -6.74 -7.09
C ALA A 147 9.85 -6.86 -7.67
N ASP A 148 9.97 -7.46 -8.85
CA ASP A 148 11.25 -7.64 -9.54
C ASP A 148 11.91 -6.28 -9.82
N GLY A 149 13.10 -6.03 -9.27
CA GLY A 149 13.79 -4.73 -9.33
C GLY A 149 13.74 -3.90 -8.04
N GLY A 150 12.90 -4.27 -7.07
CA GLY A 150 12.80 -3.57 -5.80
C GLY A 150 14.11 -3.64 -5.01
N LYS A 151 14.47 -2.57 -4.31
CA LYS A 151 15.77 -2.45 -3.61
C LYS A 151 15.71 -2.64 -2.10
N VAL A 152 14.51 -2.81 -1.53
CA VAL A 152 14.34 -3.13 -0.10
C VAL A 152 15.03 -4.44 0.23
N VAL A 153 15.72 -4.49 1.36
CA VAL A 153 16.40 -5.70 1.83
C VAL A 153 15.77 -6.20 3.12
N ASN A 154 15.91 -7.50 3.37
CA ASN A 154 15.56 -8.04 4.68
C ASN A 154 16.47 -7.46 5.75
N ASP A 155 15.96 -7.40 6.98
CA ASP A 155 16.87 -7.22 8.09
C ASP A 155 17.71 -8.49 8.26
N THR A 156 19.01 -8.30 8.45
CA THR A 156 19.95 -9.39 8.64
C THR A 156 20.16 -9.57 10.13
N ASP A 157 20.15 -10.81 10.59
CA ASP A 157 20.40 -11.17 11.99
C ASP A 157 21.65 -10.46 12.56
N GLN A 158 21.43 -9.53 13.48
CA GLN A 158 22.48 -8.79 14.18
C GLN A 158 22.88 -9.47 15.50
N SER A 159 22.44 -10.71 15.77
CA SER A 159 22.84 -11.48 16.95
C SER A 159 24.35 -11.68 17.09
N SER A 160 25.08 -11.65 15.97
CA SER A 160 26.55 -11.70 15.96
C SER A 160 27.23 -10.46 16.59
N GLY A 161 26.57 -9.30 16.58
CA GLY A 161 27.02 -8.05 17.19
C GLY A 161 26.33 -7.72 18.52
N CYS A 162 25.23 -8.40 18.83
CA CYS A 162 24.41 -8.18 20.02
C CYS A 162 24.36 -9.47 20.85
N GLY A 163 25.19 -9.56 21.90
CA GLY A 163 25.38 -10.79 22.69
C GLY A 163 24.16 -11.32 23.47
N THR A 164 23.04 -10.58 23.48
CA THR A 164 21.77 -11.02 24.08
C THR A 164 20.63 -11.08 23.07
N CYS A 165 20.89 -10.77 21.80
CA CYS A 165 19.87 -10.86 20.76
C CYS A 165 19.69 -12.33 20.39
N THR A 166 18.45 -12.79 20.32
CA THR A 166 18.15 -14.13 19.80
C THR A 166 18.39 -14.12 18.30
N ALA A 167 19.22 -15.04 17.80
CA ALA A 167 19.38 -15.25 16.37
C ALA A 167 18.01 -15.56 15.75
N SER A 168 17.63 -14.79 14.73
CA SER A 168 16.34 -14.84 14.03
C SER A 168 15.21 -14.05 14.69
N ILE A 169 15.02 -12.81 14.24
CA ILE A 169 13.67 -12.31 14.02
C ILE A 169 13.30 -12.71 12.60
N GLY A 170 12.67 -13.89 12.50
CA GLY A 170 12.43 -14.57 11.23
C GLY A 170 11.71 -13.72 10.19
N HIS A 171 12.24 -13.79 8.97
CA HIS A 171 11.50 -13.74 7.73
C HIS A 171 11.93 -14.94 6.87
#